data_AF-A0A520F6X1-F1
#
_entry.id   AF-A0A520F6X1-F1
#
_cell.length_a   1.000
_cell.length_b   1.000
_cell.length_c   1.000
_cell.angle_alpha   90.00
_cell.angle_beta   90.00
_cell.angle_gamma   90.00
#
_symmetry.space_group_name_H-M   'P 1'
#
loop_
_entity.id
_entity.type
_entity.pdbx_description
1 polymer ?
#
loop_
_entity_poly.entity_id
_entity_poly.type
_entity_poly.pdbx_seq_one_letter_code
_entity_poly.pdbx_strand_id
1 'polypeptide(L)'
;MKTDPISRRTNANASMSIDHHGLRQDVYRIAAAADCVVEEQNLLVGIGSARPIWEFPGIILIDFFSAESALAAGFPRRPGVVLVTAASPTLDDWRTATALGAEHVVSLPSDEDTLVRILGEPVATSPGGGGVIVVVGARGGAGASTFAAALGLCSSRTGQRTLMVEADRYGSG
;
A
#
# COMPACT_ATOMS: atom_id res chain seq x y z
N MET A 1 18.45 23.84 8.37
CA MET A 1 18.46 22.69 7.44
C MET A 1 17.45 21.68 7.97
N LYS A 2 16.20 21.75 7.50
CA LYS A 2 15.04 21.02 8.04
C LYS A 2 14.79 19.88 7.07
N THR A 3 15.09 18.65 7.48
CA THR A 3 14.91 17.45 6.65
C THR A 3 13.43 17.17 6.46
N ASP A 4 12.99 17.19 5.20
CA ASP A 4 11.60 17.01 4.79
C ASP A 4 11.25 15.50 4.82
N PRO A 5 10.33 15.04 5.69
CA PRO A 5 10.07 13.62 5.93
C PRO A 5 9.41 12.90 4.74
N ILE A 6 8.97 13.63 3.72
CA ILE A 6 8.30 13.10 2.53
C ILE A 6 9.33 12.55 1.51
N SER A 7 10.60 12.96 1.60
CA SER A 7 11.65 12.62 0.64
C SER A 7 12.27 11.22 0.80
N ARG A 8 11.83 10.43 1.79
CA ARG A 8 12.43 9.10 2.10
C ARG A 8 11.65 7.89 1.55
N ARG A 9 10.51 8.10 0.87
CA ARG A 9 9.60 7.03 0.41
C ARG A 9 9.96 6.38 -0.93
N THR A 10 11.16 6.60 -1.46
CA THR A 10 11.48 6.25 -2.85
C THR A 10 12.12 4.88 -3.06
N ASN A 11 12.27 4.03 -2.03
CA ASN A 11 12.91 2.71 -2.20
C ASN A 11 12.26 1.53 -1.46
N ALA A 12 11.23 1.74 -0.63
CA ALA A 12 10.52 0.64 0.02
C ALA A 12 9.38 0.15 -0.87
N ASN A 13 9.62 -0.95 -1.61
CA ASN A 13 8.59 -1.59 -2.44
C ASN A 13 7.75 -2.62 -1.66
N ALA A 14 8.10 -2.87 -0.40
CA ALA A 14 7.41 -3.80 0.48
C ALA A 14 7.21 -3.23 1.90
N SER A 15 6.05 -3.49 2.48
CA SER A 15 5.77 -3.31 3.90
C SER A 15 5.54 -4.67 4.55
N MET A 16 5.85 -4.82 5.84
CA MET A 16 5.55 -6.06 6.57
C MET A 16 4.83 -5.81 7.90
N SER A 17 3.95 -6.73 8.28
CA SER A 17 3.39 -6.85 9.62
C SER A 17 3.47 -8.31 10.04
N ILE A 18 4.51 -8.63 10.81
CA ILE A 18 4.81 -9.98 11.28
C ILE A 18 5.12 -9.89 12.77
N ASP A 19 4.28 -10.50 13.60
CA ASP A 19 4.46 -10.54 15.05
C ASP A 19 5.59 -11.49 15.45
N HIS A 20 5.69 -12.63 14.76
CA HIS A 20 6.69 -13.64 15.07
C HIS A 20 8.13 -13.19 14.71
N HIS A 21 8.97 -12.94 15.73
CA HIS A 21 10.33 -12.43 15.54
C HIS A 21 11.22 -13.29 14.63
N GLY A 22 11.19 -14.62 14.77
CA GLY A 22 11.98 -15.53 13.91
C GLY A 22 11.68 -15.35 12.42
N LEU A 23 10.40 -15.40 12.06
CA LEU A 23 9.91 -15.17 10.71
C LEU A 23 10.28 -13.78 10.17
N ARG A 24 10.26 -12.75 11.03
CA ARG A 24 10.69 -11.40 10.68
C ARG A 24 12.17 -11.34 10.29
N GLN A 25 13.04 -12.03 11.02
CA GLN A 25 14.46 -12.12 10.71
C GLN A 25 14.70 -12.84 9.39
N ASP A 26 13.95 -13.91 9.11
CA ASP A 26 14.03 -14.62 7.83
C ASP A 26 13.60 -13.71 6.67
N VAL A 27 12.49 -13.00 6.82
CA VAL A 27 12.03 -12.02 5.82
C VAL A 27 13.06 -10.92 5.57
N TYR A 28 13.68 -10.35 6.61
CA TYR A 28 14.73 -9.34 6.43
C TYR A 28 15.95 -9.90 5.68
N ARG A 29 16.38 -11.12 6.01
CA ARG A 29 17.49 -11.80 5.31
C ARG A 29 17.17 -11.97 3.83
N ILE A 30 15.97 -12.42 3.51
CA ILE A 30 15.52 -12.67 2.13
C ILE A 30 15.36 -11.36 1.36
N ALA A 31 14.78 -10.32 1.99
CA ALA A 31 14.64 -9.02 1.39
C ALA A 31 15.99 -8.39 1.04
N ALA A 32 16.99 -8.52 1.91
CA ALA A 32 18.35 -8.09 1.63
C ALA A 32 18.96 -8.84 0.44
N ALA A 33 18.70 -10.14 0.30
CA ALA A 33 19.15 -10.93 -0.85
C ALA A 33 18.45 -10.52 -2.17
N ALA A 34 17.24 -9.97 -2.08
CA ALA A 34 16.47 -9.47 -3.23
C ALA A 34 16.70 -7.97 -3.53
N ASP A 35 17.65 -7.30 -2.86
CA ASP A 35 17.85 -5.84 -2.92
C ASP A 35 16.56 -5.04 -2.66
N CYS A 36 15.71 -5.57 -1.77
CA CYS A 36 14.41 -5.01 -1.43
C CYS A 36 14.43 -4.40 -0.03
N VAL A 37 14.00 -3.14 0.09
CA VAL A 37 13.79 -2.49 1.39
C VAL A 37 12.39 -2.81 1.89
N VAL A 38 12.32 -3.43 3.08
CA VAL A 38 11.07 -3.75 3.77
C VAL A 38 10.87 -2.79 4.94
N GLU A 39 9.74 -2.09 4.96
CA GLU A 39 9.33 -1.27 6.11
C GLU A 39 8.47 -2.08 7.09
N GLU A 40 8.87 -2.13 8.36
CA GLU A 40 8.07 -2.72 9.42
C GLU A 40 6.89 -1.81 9.77
N GLN A 41 5.70 -2.37 9.73
CA GLN A 41 4.45 -1.72 10.04
C GLN A 41 3.75 -2.54 11.10
N ASN A 42 3.14 -1.86 12.06
CA ASN A 42 2.31 -2.51 13.05
C ASN A 42 0.84 -2.37 12.66
N LEU A 43 0.34 -3.30 11.83
CA LEU A 43 -1.08 -3.31 11.45
C LEU A 43 -2.00 -3.69 12.63
N LEU A 44 -1.46 -4.23 13.73
CA LEU A 44 -2.21 -4.56 14.95
C LEU A 44 -2.58 -3.29 15.74
N VAL A 45 -1.84 -2.19 15.57
CA VAL A 45 -2.08 -0.93 16.30
C VAL A 45 -2.95 0.02 15.46
N GLY A 46 -4.21 -0.37 15.28
CA GLY A 46 -5.31 0.53 14.94
C GLY A 46 -5.50 0.91 13.46
N ILE A 47 -6.78 1.07 13.09
CA ILE A 47 -7.28 1.33 11.73
C ILE A 47 -6.75 2.67 11.16
N GLY A 48 -6.41 3.65 12.00
CA GLY A 48 -6.10 5.01 11.57
C GLY A 48 -4.74 5.21 10.90
N SER A 49 -3.69 4.56 11.40
CA SER A 49 -2.30 4.68 10.88
C SER A 49 -2.00 3.67 9.77
N ALA A 50 -2.66 2.51 9.82
CA ALA A 50 -2.39 1.37 8.94
C ALA A 50 -3.12 1.42 7.59
N ARG A 51 -4.29 2.07 7.51
CA ARG A 51 -5.12 2.06 6.30
C ARG A 51 -4.51 2.76 5.09
N PRO A 52 -3.82 3.92 5.23
CA PRO A 52 -3.11 4.53 4.10
C PRO A 52 -2.01 3.62 3.54
N ILE A 53 -1.36 2.81 4.38
CA ILE A 53 -0.34 1.84 3.94
C ILE A 53 -1.02 0.67 3.22
N TRP A 54 -2.13 0.17 3.77
CA TRP A 54 -2.93 -0.88 3.15
C TRP A 54 -3.51 -0.47 1.79
N GLU A 55 -3.77 0.81 1.54
CA GLU A 55 -4.30 1.29 0.26
C GLU A 55 -3.17 1.67 -0.73
N PHE A 56 -1.92 1.77 -0.29
CA PHE A 56 -0.81 2.19 -1.14
C PHE A 56 -0.29 1.05 -2.06
N PRO A 57 -0.04 1.27 -3.36
CA PRO A 57 0.48 0.24 -4.26
C PRO A 57 1.82 -0.33 -3.75
N GLY A 58 1.98 -1.67 -3.73
CA GLY A 58 3.18 -2.32 -3.18
C GLY A 58 2.91 -3.73 -2.67
N ILE A 59 3.98 -4.41 -2.21
CA ILE A 59 3.89 -5.72 -1.56
C ILE A 59 3.61 -5.53 -0.06
N ILE A 60 2.70 -6.34 0.50
CA ILE A 60 2.44 -6.42 1.94
C ILE A 60 2.73 -7.85 2.39
N LEU A 61 3.78 -8.02 3.19
CA LEU A 61 4.12 -9.28 3.84
C LEU A 61 3.39 -9.36 5.19
N ILE A 62 2.62 -10.41 5.44
CA ILE A 62 1.80 -10.51 6.64
C ILE A 62 1.85 -11.91 7.24
N ASP A 63 1.87 -12.05 8.56
CA ASP A 63 1.69 -13.35 9.22
C ASP A 63 0.21 -13.62 9.56
N PHE A 64 -0.09 -14.85 9.99
CA PHE A 64 -1.46 -15.26 10.29
C PHE A 64 -2.16 -14.34 11.31
N PHE A 65 -1.49 -13.98 12.41
CA PHE A 65 -2.09 -13.15 13.46
C PHE A 65 -2.36 -11.71 12.99
N SER A 66 -1.43 -11.12 12.24
CA SER A 66 -1.64 -9.81 11.63
C SER A 66 -2.74 -9.85 10.57
N ALA A 67 -2.85 -10.95 9.83
CA ALA A 67 -3.86 -11.15 8.80
C ALA A 67 -5.27 -11.27 9.39
N GLU A 68 -5.45 -12.07 10.44
CA GLU A 68 -6.72 -12.14 11.19
C GLU A 68 -7.12 -10.77 11.76
N SER A 69 -6.14 -10.04 12.29
CA SER A 69 -6.38 -8.69 12.82
C SER A 69 -6.79 -7.70 11.72
N ALA A 70 -6.17 -7.78 10.55
CA ALA A 70 -6.54 -6.97 9.38
C ALA A 70 -7.98 -7.25 8.91
N LEU A 71 -8.39 -8.53 8.90
CA LEU A 71 -9.76 -8.93 8.58
C LEU A 71 -10.76 -8.40 9.63
N ALA A 72 -10.45 -8.57 10.91
CA ALA A 72 -11.28 -8.07 12.01
C ALA A 72 -11.40 -6.54 11.98
N ALA A 73 -10.35 -5.84 11.55
CA ALA A 73 -10.33 -4.39 11.33
C ALA A 73 -11.07 -3.93 10.06
N GLY A 74 -11.51 -4.85 9.19
CA GLY A 74 -12.25 -4.54 7.97
C GLY A 74 -11.39 -3.97 6.84
N PHE A 75 -10.10 -4.34 6.76
CA PHE A 75 -9.29 -3.95 5.62
C PHE A 75 -9.80 -4.59 4.32
N PRO A 76 -9.86 -3.82 3.21
CA PRO A 76 -10.40 -4.32 1.96
C PRO A 76 -9.46 -5.34 1.32
N ARG A 77 -10.02 -6.28 0.58
CA ARG A 77 -9.26 -7.22 -0.26
C ARG A 77 -8.41 -6.45 -1.28
N ARG A 78 -7.12 -6.79 -1.44
CA ARG A 78 -6.23 -6.18 -2.44
C ARG A 78 -5.16 -7.14 -2.98
N PRO A 79 -4.66 -6.93 -4.21
CA PRO A 79 -3.49 -7.63 -4.73
C PRO A 79 -2.20 -7.19 -4.00
N GLY A 80 -1.11 -7.95 -4.20
CA GLY A 80 0.19 -7.69 -3.59
C GLY A 80 0.31 -8.10 -2.11
N VAL A 81 -0.69 -8.77 -1.54
CA VAL A 81 -0.59 -9.36 -0.19
C VAL A 81 0.08 -10.73 -0.30
N VAL A 82 1.04 -10.99 0.59
CA VAL A 82 1.74 -12.28 0.71
C VAL A 82 1.65 -12.73 2.16
N LEU A 83 0.98 -13.86 2.40
CA LEU A 83 0.94 -14.47 3.72
C LEU A 83 2.23 -15.27 3.94
N VAL A 84 2.90 -15.04 5.06
CA VAL A 84 4.16 -15.71 5.42
C VAL A 84 3.91 -16.57 6.65
N THR A 85 4.33 -17.83 6.60
CA THR A 85 4.17 -18.81 7.68
C THR A 85 5.52 -19.45 8.07
N ALA A 86 5.68 -19.85 9.33
CA ALA A 86 6.89 -20.55 9.80
C ALA A 86 6.83 -22.08 9.61
N ALA A 87 5.69 -22.61 9.18
CA ALA A 87 5.44 -24.03 8.96
C ALA A 87 4.54 -24.21 7.74
N SER A 88 4.37 -25.46 7.28
CA SER A 88 3.48 -25.80 6.17
C SER A 88 2.11 -25.16 6.37
N PRO A 89 1.53 -24.49 5.35
CA PRO A 89 0.30 -23.73 5.53
C PRO A 89 -0.87 -24.68 5.82
N THR A 90 -1.68 -24.30 6.78
CA THR A 90 -2.92 -24.98 7.15
C THR A 90 -4.09 -24.51 6.28
N LEU A 91 -5.24 -25.18 6.39
CA LEU A 91 -6.45 -24.72 5.70
C LEU A 91 -6.87 -23.31 6.11
N ASP A 92 -6.63 -22.93 7.36
CA ASP A 92 -6.99 -21.61 7.87
C ASP A 92 -6.07 -20.53 7.32
N ASP A 93 -4.76 -20.81 7.16
CA ASP A 93 -3.83 -19.91 6.45
C ASP A 93 -4.34 -19.60 5.04
N TRP A 94 -4.75 -20.63 4.29
CA TRP A 94 -5.29 -20.46 2.94
C TRP A 94 -6.61 -19.68 2.91
N ARG A 95 -7.49 -19.89 3.89
CA ARG A 95 -8.76 -19.15 4.01
C ARG A 95 -8.51 -17.67 4.30
N THR A 96 -7.68 -17.37 5.30
CA THR A 96 -7.33 -16.01 5.70
C THR A 96 -6.61 -15.27 4.57
N ALA A 97 -5.64 -15.94 3.90
CA ALA A 97 -4.98 -15.43 2.69
C ALA A 97 -6.00 -15.08 1.59
N THR A 98 -6.92 -15.98 1.30
CA THR A 98 -7.94 -15.78 0.25
C THR A 98 -8.87 -14.61 0.57
N ALA A 99 -9.26 -14.45 1.84
CA ALA A 99 -10.13 -13.36 2.29
C ALA A 99 -9.48 -11.98 2.10
N LEU A 100 -8.17 -11.87 2.38
CA LEU A 100 -7.39 -10.65 2.17
C LEU A 100 -7.02 -10.41 0.70
N GLY A 101 -7.13 -11.44 -0.14
CA GLY A 101 -6.73 -11.39 -1.55
C GLY A 101 -5.25 -11.61 -1.75
N ALA A 102 -4.60 -12.31 -0.82
CA ALA A 102 -3.21 -12.68 -0.96
C ALA A 102 -2.98 -13.51 -2.23
N GLU A 103 -1.94 -13.13 -2.97
CA GLU A 103 -1.56 -13.78 -4.23
C GLU A 103 -0.66 -15.00 -3.96
N HIS A 104 0.02 -14.99 -2.80
CA HIS A 104 0.94 -16.02 -2.38
C HIS A 104 0.81 -16.33 -0.90
N VAL A 105 1.01 -17.60 -0.55
CA VAL A 105 1.27 -18.09 0.80
C VAL A 105 2.65 -18.74 0.76
N VAL A 106 3.57 -18.29 1.60
CA VAL A 106 4.99 -18.66 1.59
C VAL A 106 5.37 -19.23 2.95
N SER A 107 5.89 -20.44 2.99
CA SER A 107 6.39 -21.07 4.22
C SER A 107 7.90 -20.94 4.32
N LEU A 108 8.40 -20.22 5.32
CA LEU A 108 9.84 -20.08 5.56
C LEU A 108 10.32 -21.13 6.57
N PRO A 109 11.51 -21.74 6.35
CA PRO A 109 12.48 -21.45 5.29
C PRO A 109 12.27 -22.25 3.98
N SER A 110 11.21 -23.05 3.85
CA SER A 110 11.02 -23.95 2.70
C SER A 110 10.88 -23.23 1.35
N ASP A 111 10.27 -22.04 1.34
CA ASP A 111 9.88 -21.28 0.14
C ASP A 111 10.67 -19.97 -0.02
N GLU A 112 11.91 -19.89 0.51
CA GLU A 112 12.74 -18.68 0.41
C GLU A 112 12.89 -18.18 -1.03
N ASP A 113 13.16 -19.07 -1.98
CA ASP A 113 13.32 -18.74 -3.41
C ASP A 113 12.06 -18.09 -4.00
N THR A 114 10.88 -18.52 -3.54
CA THR A 114 9.61 -17.93 -3.96
C THR A 114 9.52 -16.49 -3.47
N LEU A 115 9.90 -16.23 -2.22
CA LEU A 115 9.87 -14.88 -1.67
C LEU A 115 10.94 -13.97 -2.31
N VAL A 116 12.14 -14.47 -2.60
CA VAL A 116 13.17 -13.74 -3.35
C VAL A 116 12.61 -13.29 -4.70
N ARG A 117 11.96 -14.20 -5.44
CA ARG A 117 11.36 -13.87 -6.75
C ARG A 117 10.27 -12.82 -6.62
N ILE A 118 9.35 -12.97 -5.67
CA ILE A 118 8.26 -12.00 -5.44
C ILE A 118 8.82 -10.61 -5.11
N LEU A 119 9.84 -10.53 -4.26
CA LEU A 119 10.44 -9.25 -3.85
C LEU A 119 11.32 -8.63 -4.94
N GLY A 120 11.92 -9.43 -5.81
CA GLY A 120 12.76 -8.98 -6.92
C GLY A 120 11.99 -8.62 -8.19
N GLU A 121 10.74 -9.07 -8.33
CA GLU A 121 9.88 -8.65 -9.43
C GLU A 121 9.45 -7.18 -9.22
N PRO A 122 9.58 -6.31 -10.25
CA PRO A 122 9.07 -4.97 -10.16
C PRO A 122 7.57 -5.04 -9.87
N VAL A 123 7.14 -4.41 -8.78
CA VAL A 123 5.71 -4.30 -8.48
C VAL A 123 5.08 -3.68 -9.71
N ALA A 124 4.24 -4.47 -10.40
CA ALA A 124 3.32 -3.93 -11.37
C ALA A 124 2.47 -2.95 -10.56
N THR A 125 2.82 -1.67 -10.63
CA THR A 125 1.96 -0.60 -10.16
C THR A 125 0.74 -0.74 -11.03
N SER A 126 -0.25 -1.51 -10.56
CA SER A 126 -1.58 -1.45 -11.12
C SER A 126 -1.90 0.03 -11.05
N PRO A 127 -2.03 0.72 -12.19
CA PRO A 127 -2.37 2.12 -12.16
C PRO A 127 -3.79 2.10 -11.63
N GLY A 128 -3.96 2.22 -10.30
CA GLY A 128 -5.22 2.59 -9.70
C GLY A 128 -5.61 3.86 -10.43
N GLY A 129 -6.53 3.71 -11.40
CA GLY A 129 -6.51 4.45 -12.65
C GLY A 129 -7.07 5.85 -12.51
N GLY A 130 -6.37 6.70 -11.76
CA GLY A 130 -6.71 8.10 -11.57
C GLY A 130 -5.47 8.89 -11.23
N GLY A 131 -5.23 9.97 -11.99
CA GLY A 131 -4.28 11.00 -11.61
C GLY A 131 -4.91 12.01 -10.66
N VAL A 132 -4.10 12.59 -9.78
CA VAL A 132 -4.51 13.74 -8.96
C VAL A 132 -3.86 14.99 -9.56
N ILE A 133 -4.67 16.00 -9.89
CA ILE A 133 -4.18 17.32 -10.30
C ILE A 133 -4.45 18.30 -9.18
N VAL A 134 -3.39 18.93 -8.68
CA VAL A 134 -3.49 20.01 -7.69
C VAL A 134 -3.32 21.35 -8.41
N VAL A 135 -4.32 22.23 -8.28
CA VAL A 135 -4.27 23.59 -8.83
C VAL A 135 -4.06 24.55 -7.67
N VAL A 136 -2.96 25.31 -7.71
CA VAL A 136 -2.62 26.32 -6.69
C VAL A 136 -2.61 27.69 -7.34
N GLY A 137 -3.42 28.62 -6.81
CA GLY A 137 -3.39 30.02 -7.22
C GLY A 137 -2.21 30.75 -6.58
N ALA A 138 -1.52 31.60 -7.34
CA ALA A 138 -0.42 32.41 -6.79
C ALA A 138 -0.90 33.48 -5.79
N ARG A 139 -2.18 33.88 -5.87
CA ARG A 139 -2.82 34.90 -5.03
C ARG A 139 -4.33 34.71 -5.01
N GLY A 140 -4.99 35.44 -4.10
CA GLY A 140 -6.43 35.60 -4.08
C GLY A 140 -7.00 36.02 -5.45
N GLY A 141 -8.01 35.32 -5.93
CA GLY A 141 -8.69 35.60 -7.20
C GLY A 141 -7.91 35.21 -8.46
N ALA A 142 -6.85 34.40 -8.36
CA ALA A 142 -6.06 33.95 -9.52
C ALA A 142 -6.83 32.97 -10.46
N GLY A 143 -8.04 32.58 -10.10
CA GLY A 143 -8.88 31.68 -10.92
C GLY A 143 -8.52 30.20 -10.78
N ALA A 144 -7.84 29.79 -9.70
CA ALA A 144 -7.48 28.40 -9.44
C ALA A 144 -8.72 27.47 -9.45
N SER A 145 -9.79 27.85 -8.74
CA SER A 145 -11.04 27.07 -8.72
C SER A 145 -11.71 27.00 -10.09
N THR A 146 -11.68 28.09 -10.88
CA THR A 146 -12.21 28.09 -12.25
C THR A 146 -11.42 27.15 -13.16
N PHE A 147 -10.09 27.16 -13.05
CA PHE A 147 -9.23 26.26 -13.83
C PHE A 147 -9.42 24.80 -13.43
N ALA A 148 -9.53 24.51 -12.13
CA ALA A 148 -9.83 23.17 -11.62
C ALA A 148 -11.19 22.66 -12.13
N ALA A 149 -12.23 23.51 -12.13
CA ALA A 149 -13.54 23.18 -12.70
C ALA A 149 -13.46 22.91 -14.21
N ALA A 150 -12.67 23.68 -14.95
CA ALA A 150 -12.45 23.46 -16.39
C ALA A 150 -11.74 22.13 -16.66
N LEU A 151 -10.71 21.78 -15.87
CA LEU A 151 -10.05 20.46 -15.95
C LEU A 151 -11.05 19.31 -15.68
N GLY A 152 -11.90 19.48 -14.66
CA GLY A 152 -12.94 18.52 -14.34
C GLY A 152 -13.93 18.29 -15.49
N LEU A 153 -14.42 19.38 -16.09
CA LEU A 153 -15.32 19.36 -17.24
C LEU A 153 -14.67 18.72 -18.48
N CYS A 154 -13.41 19.07 -18.78
CA CYS A 154 -12.67 18.48 -19.88
C CYS A 154 -12.49 16.96 -19.69
N SER A 155 -12.13 16.53 -18.48
CA SER A 155 -11.92 15.11 -18.16
C SER A 155 -13.22 14.32 -18.27
N SER A 156 -14.32 14.86 -17.71
CA SER A 156 -15.65 14.26 -17.82
C SER A 156 -16.11 14.11 -19.28
N ARG A 157 -15.86 15.11 -20.13
CA ARG A 157 -16.19 15.05 -21.57
C ARG A 157 -15.42 13.97 -22.33
N THR A 158 -14.26 13.56 -21.84
CA THR A 158 -13.48 12.44 -22.39
C THR A 158 -13.90 11.07 -21.84
N GLY A 159 -14.99 11.00 -21.05
CA GLY A 159 -15.51 9.76 -20.49
C GLY A 159 -14.81 9.28 -19.22
N GLN A 160 -13.93 10.10 -18.62
CA GLN A 160 -13.25 9.77 -17.37
C GLN A 160 -14.17 9.98 -16.16
N ARG A 161 -14.07 9.08 -15.18
CA ARG A 161 -14.69 9.32 -13.86
C ARG A 161 -13.91 10.43 -13.17
N THR A 162 -14.54 11.55 -12.88
CA THR A 162 -13.86 12.74 -12.36
C THR A 162 -14.56 13.24 -11.11
N LEU A 163 -13.77 13.52 -10.07
CA LEU A 163 -14.22 14.17 -8.84
C LEU A 163 -13.39 15.45 -8.66
N MET A 164 -14.07 16.58 -8.45
CA MET A 164 -13.43 17.82 -8.03
C MET A 164 -13.69 18.00 -6.53
N VAL A 165 -12.64 18.26 -5.77
CA VAL A 165 -12.71 18.55 -4.33
C VAL A 165 -12.14 19.95 -4.10
N GLU A 166 -12.93 20.84 -3.50
CA GLU A 166 -12.52 22.17 -3.05
C GLU A 166 -12.49 22.16 -1.52
N ALA A 167 -11.34 22.45 -0.93
CA ALA A 167 -11.13 22.36 0.52
C ALA A 167 -11.14 23.74 1.22
N ASP A 168 -11.36 24.82 0.48
CA ASP A 168 -11.48 26.16 1.06
C ASP A 168 -12.89 26.40 1.63
N ARG A 169 -12.94 26.71 2.94
CA ARG A 169 -14.16 27.02 3.68
C ARG A 169 -14.77 28.38 3.32
N TYR A 170 -14.04 29.26 2.64
CA TYR A 170 -14.48 30.63 2.35
C TYR A 170 -14.91 30.84 0.89
N GLY A 171 -14.39 30.07 -0.06
CA GLY A 171 -14.88 30.00 -1.43
C GLY A 171 -14.64 31.26 -2.27
N SER A 172 -14.35 31.01 -3.56
CA SER A 172 -14.20 31.98 -4.66
C SER A 172 -12.95 32.89 -4.64
N GLY A 173 -11.78 32.27 -4.47
CA GLY A 173 -10.53 32.79 -5.03
C GLY A 173 -9.63 33.55 -4.08
#